data_AF-A0A9X2HZJ2-F1
#
_entry.id   AF-A0A9X2HZJ2-F1
#
_cell.length_a   1.000
_cell.length_b   1.000
_cell.length_c   1.000
_cell.angle_alpha   90.00
_cell.angle_beta   90.00
_cell.angle_gamma   90.00
#
_symmetry.space_group_name_H-M   'P 1'
#
loop_
_entity.id
_entity.type
_entity.pdbx_description
1 polymer ?
#
loop_
_entity_poly.entity_id
_entity_poly.type
_entity_poly.pdbx_seq_one_letter_code
_entity_poly.pdbx_strand_id
1 'polypeptide(L)'
;MDHDNRESWLNRVAIGMAPLFAALGVPLPSRVRVAIGFTSRGARGRAIGECWDNRCSGDGHFEIFIRPDLAHDPDAMPAQIAAILARELVHAAVGIPAGHGKAFKRVAVGLGLIGRMTATTPGDAFLSTVAPILAAAGPLPHARLDTGGETTRPKKQATRLLKCECGTCGYTVRTARKWLETAGAPLCPVEGHGSMHHDPLDTDGDDSKP
;
A
#
# COMPACT_ATOMS: atom_id res chain seq x y z
N MET A 1 -21.18 15.47 -9.85
CA MET A 1 -19.83 14.89 -9.88
C MET A 1 -19.34 15.03 -11.29
N ASP A 2 -18.13 15.53 -11.49
CA ASP A 2 -17.48 15.53 -12.80
C ASP A 2 -17.35 14.08 -13.29
N HIS A 3 -17.53 13.85 -14.58
CA HIS A 3 -17.41 12.50 -15.16
C HIS A 3 -15.93 12.10 -15.33
N ASP A 4 -15.01 13.05 -15.22
CA ASP A 4 -13.58 12.77 -15.21
C ASP A 4 -13.08 12.41 -13.80
N ASN A 5 -12.57 11.19 -13.65
CA ASN A 5 -12.10 10.62 -12.40
C ASN A 5 -10.71 9.97 -12.57
N ARG A 6 -10.18 9.41 -11.48
CA ARG A 6 -8.83 8.84 -11.46
C ARG A 6 -8.69 7.69 -12.45
N GLU A 7 -9.69 6.82 -12.50
CA GLU A 7 -9.73 5.64 -13.38
C GLU A 7 -9.85 6.04 -14.86
N SER A 8 -10.67 7.04 -15.22
CA SER A 8 -10.74 7.54 -16.60
C SER A 8 -9.42 8.16 -17.05
N TRP A 9 -8.78 8.95 -16.17
CA TRP A 9 -7.45 9.51 -16.43
C TRP A 9 -6.39 8.41 -16.65
N LEU A 10 -6.33 7.42 -15.76
CA LEU A 10 -5.39 6.30 -15.86
C LEU A 10 -5.60 5.50 -17.16
N ASN A 11 -6.85 5.27 -17.56
CA ASN A 11 -7.16 4.58 -18.81
C ASN A 11 -6.71 5.39 -20.04
N ARG A 12 -6.87 6.72 -20.04
CA ARG A 12 -6.34 7.58 -21.12
C ARG A 12 -4.82 7.47 -21.22
N VAL A 13 -4.11 7.46 -20.10
CA VAL A 13 -2.65 7.31 -20.08
C VAL A 13 -2.23 5.92 -20.57
N ALA A 14 -2.90 4.85 -20.15
CA ALA A 14 -2.64 3.49 -20.63
C ALA A 14 -2.85 3.37 -22.15
N ILE A 15 -3.94 3.95 -22.68
CA ILE A 15 -4.21 4.02 -24.12
C ILE A 15 -3.10 4.78 -24.85
N GLY A 16 -2.68 5.94 -24.33
CA GLY A 16 -1.60 6.72 -24.90
C GLY A 16 -0.25 5.99 -24.92
N MET A 17 -0.02 5.08 -23.97
CA MET A 17 1.19 4.24 -23.94
C MET A 17 1.13 3.02 -24.88
N ALA A 18 -0.06 2.59 -25.32
CA ALA A 18 -0.21 1.37 -26.12
C ALA A 18 0.69 1.31 -27.38
N PRO A 19 0.90 2.41 -28.14
CA PRO A 19 1.83 2.42 -29.27
C PRO A 19 3.29 2.12 -28.88
N LEU A 20 3.72 2.52 -27.68
CA LEU A 20 5.08 2.26 -27.19
C LEU A 20 5.31 0.77 -26.98
N PHE A 21 4.31 0.07 -26.45
CA PHE A 21 4.32 -1.37 -26.26
C PHE A 21 4.29 -2.13 -27.60
N ALA A 22 3.48 -1.66 -28.56
CA ALA A 22 3.44 -2.23 -29.90
C ALA A 22 4.79 -2.10 -30.63
N ALA A 23 5.45 -0.94 -30.52
CA ALA A 23 6.78 -0.70 -31.10
C ALA A 23 7.87 -1.63 -30.53
N LEU A 24 7.69 -2.12 -29.28
CA LEU A 24 8.57 -3.09 -28.63
C LEU A 24 8.20 -4.55 -28.93
N GLY A 25 7.23 -4.78 -29.81
CA GLY A 25 6.75 -6.10 -30.23
C GLY A 25 5.94 -6.84 -29.16
N VAL A 26 5.39 -6.12 -28.18
CA VAL A 26 4.61 -6.67 -27.05
C VAL A 26 3.35 -5.82 -26.81
N PRO A 27 2.38 -5.84 -27.74
CA PRO A 27 1.18 -5.02 -27.61
C PRO A 27 0.45 -5.29 -26.29
N LEU A 28 -0.20 -4.25 -25.74
CA LEU A 28 -1.00 -4.40 -24.53
C LEU A 28 -2.19 -5.35 -24.76
N PRO A 29 -2.61 -6.12 -23.74
CA PRO A 29 -3.85 -6.89 -23.81
C PRO A 29 -5.05 -5.96 -24.05
N SER A 30 -6.07 -6.46 -24.75
CA SER A 30 -7.30 -5.69 -25.01
C SER A 30 -8.16 -5.45 -23.76
N ARG A 31 -7.89 -6.18 -22.66
CA ARG A 31 -8.62 -6.10 -21.39
C ARG A 31 -7.68 -5.80 -20.23
N VAL A 32 -7.46 -4.52 -20.00
CA VAL A 32 -6.75 -4.00 -18.83
C VAL A 32 -7.62 -2.92 -18.21
N ARG A 33 -7.74 -2.90 -16.88
CA ARG A 33 -8.30 -1.76 -16.15
C ARG A 33 -7.39 -1.38 -15.00
N VAL A 34 -7.40 -0.10 -14.67
CA VAL A 34 -6.50 0.50 -13.70
C VAL A 34 -7.31 1.26 -12.66
N ALA A 35 -6.96 1.11 -11.39
CA ALA A 35 -7.59 1.83 -10.28
C ALA A 35 -6.56 2.43 -9.32
N ILE A 36 -6.92 3.54 -8.69
CA ILE A 36 -6.18 4.06 -7.54
C ILE A 36 -6.69 3.35 -6.29
N GLY A 37 -5.81 2.60 -5.63
CA GLY A 37 -6.18 1.79 -4.47
C GLY A 37 -4.98 1.10 -3.84
N PHE A 38 -5.15 0.62 -2.61
CA PHE A 38 -4.10 -0.17 -1.99
C PHE A 38 -3.95 -1.51 -2.72
N THR A 39 -2.71 -1.96 -2.85
CA THR A 39 -2.37 -3.31 -3.35
C THR A 39 -2.82 -4.38 -2.36
N SER A 40 -2.67 -5.66 -2.73
CA SER A 40 -3.11 -6.85 -1.99
C SER A 40 -2.72 -6.88 -0.50
N ARG A 41 -1.62 -6.21 -0.13
CA ARG A 41 -1.12 -6.14 1.26
C ARG A 41 -1.57 -4.88 2.02
N GLY A 42 -2.45 -4.08 1.45
CA GLY A 42 -3.01 -2.88 2.05
C GLY A 42 -2.00 -1.75 2.24
N ALA A 43 -2.36 -0.74 3.04
CA ALA A 43 -1.53 0.44 3.32
C ALA A 43 -0.14 0.14 3.92
N ARG A 44 0.02 -1.02 4.59
CA ARG A 44 1.31 -1.45 5.17
C ARG A 44 2.18 -2.25 4.18
N GLY A 45 1.67 -2.53 2.98
CA GLY A 45 2.44 -3.17 1.92
C GLY A 45 3.65 -2.34 1.51
N ARG A 46 4.60 -2.94 0.78
CA ARG A 46 5.74 -2.22 0.17
C ARG A 46 5.57 -1.99 -1.33
N ALA A 47 4.70 -2.76 -1.99
CA ALA A 47 4.42 -2.62 -3.41
C ALA A 47 3.64 -1.31 -3.66
N ILE A 48 4.13 -0.49 -4.59
CA ILE A 48 3.54 0.79 -4.98
C ILE A 48 2.58 0.67 -6.16
N GLY A 49 2.71 -0.40 -6.95
CA GLY A 49 1.77 -0.86 -7.95
C GLY A 49 1.68 -2.38 -7.91
N GLU A 50 0.59 -2.93 -8.43
CA GLU A 50 0.37 -4.36 -8.55
C GLU A 50 -0.53 -4.69 -9.75
N CYS A 51 -0.10 -5.64 -10.57
CA CYS A 51 -0.87 -6.21 -11.67
C CYS A 51 -1.37 -7.61 -11.31
N TRP A 52 -2.68 -7.81 -11.34
CA TRP A 52 -3.31 -9.11 -11.19
C TRP A 52 -3.52 -9.76 -12.55
N ASP A 53 -3.28 -11.06 -12.59
CA ASP A 53 -3.53 -11.88 -13.78
C ASP A 53 -5.00 -11.81 -14.19
N ASN A 54 -5.27 -11.82 -15.50
CA ASN A 54 -6.64 -11.77 -16.00
C ASN A 54 -7.50 -12.95 -15.55
N ARG A 55 -6.90 -14.09 -15.23
CA ARG A 55 -7.59 -15.26 -14.66
C ARG A 55 -8.13 -15.02 -13.24
N CYS A 56 -7.64 -13.99 -12.55
CA CYS A 56 -8.14 -13.59 -11.24
C CYS A 56 -9.36 -12.66 -11.32
N SER A 57 -9.76 -12.23 -12.52
CA SER A 57 -10.86 -11.31 -12.75
C SER A 57 -12.06 -12.03 -13.37
N GLY A 58 -13.26 -11.81 -12.81
CA GLY A 58 -14.48 -12.48 -13.26
C GLY A 58 -14.90 -12.18 -14.71
N ASP A 59 -14.42 -11.06 -15.27
CA ASP A 59 -14.63 -10.66 -16.66
C ASP A 59 -13.35 -10.68 -17.52
N GLY A 60 -12.26 -11.25 -16.97
CA GLY A 60 -11.04 -11.53 -17.70
C GLY A 60 -10.17 -10.30 -17.98
N HIS A 61 -10.21 -9.27 -17.13
CA HIS A 61 -9.29 -8.12 -17.21
C HIS A 61 -8.04 -8.36 -16.38
N PHE A 62 -6.89 -7.90 -16.85
CA PHE A 62 -5.79 -7.60 -15.95
C PHE A 62 -6.20 -6.42 -15.05
N GLU A 63 -6.11 -6.59 -13.73
CA GLU A 63 -6.40 -5.54 -12.75
C GLU A 63 -5.11 -4.88 -12.30
N ILE A 64 -4.96 -3.58 -12.56
CA ILE A 64 -3.80 -2.83 -12.08
C ILE A 64 -4.23 -1.90 -10.96
N PHE A 65 -3.56 -1.99 -9.82
CA PHE A 65 -3.73 -1.07 -8.70
C PHE A 65 -2.48 -0.22 -8.52
N ILE A 66 -2.66 1.08 -8.35
CA ILE A 66 -1.60 2.03 -8.00
C ILE A 66 -1.94 2.67 -6.66
N ARG A 67 -0.97 2.67 -5.76
CA ARG A 67 -1.19 3.14 -4.39
C ARG A 67 -1.63 4.61 -4.34
N PRO A 68 -2.60 4.96 -3.47
CA PRO A 68 -3.14 6.31 -3.39
C PRO A 68 -2.23 7.29 -2.63
N ASP A 69 -1.26 6.79 -1.87
CA ASP A 69 -0.45 7.53 -0.91
C ASP A 69 0.96 7.90 -1.44
N LEU A 70 1.12 7.86 -2.75
CA LEU A 70 2.36 8.15 -3.46
C LEU A 70 2.55 9.67 -3.68
N ALA A 71 3.83 10.07 -3.79
CA ALA A 71 4.36 11.41 -4.07
C ALA A 71 4.09 12.50 -3.01
N HIS A 72 5.17 13.09 -2.47
CA HIS A 72 5.08 14.31 -1.65
C HIS A 72 5.06 15.59 -2.49
N ASP A 73 5.49 15.50 -3.76
CA ASP A 73 5.53 16.58 -4.73
C ASP A 73 4.37 16.41 -5.74
N PRO A 74 3.37 17.32 -5.74
CA PRO A 74 2.25 17.27 -6.68
C PRO A 74 2.64 17.39 -8.15
N ASP A 75 3.69 18.16 -8.48
CA ASP A 75 4.05 18.44 -9.88
C ASP A 75 4.70 17.21 -10.53
N ALA A 76 5.44 16.43 -9.75
CA ALA A 76 6.04 15.18 -10.20
C ALA A 76 5.05 13.99 -10.19
N MET A 77 3.90 14.13 -9.53
CA MET A 77 2.96 13.01 -9.28
C MET A 77 2.42 12.36 -10.57
N PRO A 78 1.99 13.09 -11.62
CA PRO A 78 1.48 12.47 -12.84
C PRO A 78 2.52 11.59 -13.53
N ALA A 79 3.77 12.06 -13.63
CA ALA A 79 4.86 11.30 -14.24
C ALA A 79 5.26 10.08 -13.39
N GLN A 80 5.26 10.20 -12.06
CA GLN A 80 5.52 9.08 -11.17
C GLN A 80 4.44 7.99 -11.26
N ILE A 81 3.16 8.37 -11.25
CA ILE A 81 2.04 7.44 -11.43
C ILE A 81 2.12 6.76 -12.80
N ALA A 82 2.43 7.52 -13.85
CA ALA A 82 2.59 6.96 -15.19
C ALA A 82 3.76 5.96 -15.27
N ALA A 83 4.88 6.20 -14.58
CA ALA A 83 5.99 5.26 -14.53
C ALA A 83 5.62 3.95 -13.82
N ILE A 84 4.83 4.03 -12.74
CA ILE A 84 4.31 2.84 -12.05
C ILE A 84 3.30 2.12 -12.93
N LEU A 85 2.38 2.85 -13.58
CA LEU A 85 1.44 2.28 -14.53
C LEU A 85 2.16 1.54 -15.66
N ALA A 86 3.17 2.16 -16.29
CA ALA A 86 3.95 1.53 -17.35
C ALA A 86 4.60 0.23 -16.86
N ARG A 87 5.17 0.21 -15.66
CA ARG A 87 5.75 -0.98 -15.04
C ARG A 87 4.75 -2.12 -14.89
N GLU A 88 3.55 -1.82 -14.42
CA GLU A 88 2.48 -2.82 -14.23
C GLU A 88 1.86 -3.26 -15.58
N LEU A 89 1.81 -2.36 -16.57
CA LEU A 89 1.45 -2.70 -17.96
C LEU A 89 2.46 -3.65 -18.60
N VAL A 90 3.75 -3.58 -18.25
CA VAL A 90 4.73 -4.60 -18.68
C VAL A 90 4.33 -5.98 -18.20
N HIS A 91 3.92 -6.13 -16.93
CA HIS A 91 3.43 -7.42 -16.41
C HIS A 91 2.21 -7.93 -17.21
N ALA A 92 1.27 -7.05 -17.55
CA ALA A 92 0.12 -7.41 -18.38
C ALA A 92 0.54 -7.83 -19.80
N ALA A 93 1.49 -7.13 -20.42
CA ALA A 93 1.93 -7.38 -21.79
C ALA A 93 2.80 -8.64 -21.95
N VAL A 94 3.70 -8.92 -20.99
CA VAL A 94 4.59 -10.09 -21.07
C VAL A 94 4.05 -11.33 -20.33
N GLY A 95 2.95 -11.17 -19.60
CA GLY A 95 2.33 -12.18 -18.76
C GLY A 95 2.94 -12.27 -17.35
N ILE A 96 2.08 -12.45 -16.34
CA ILE A 96 2.45 -12.49 -14.91
C ILE A 96 3.59 -13.49 -14.60
N PRO A 97 3.65 -14.71 -15.18
CA PRO A 97 4.71 -15.67 -14.89
C PRO A 97 6.12 -15.19 -15.26
N ALA A 98 6.26 -14.21 -16.16
CA ALA A 98 7.55 -13.65 -16.52
C ALA A 98 8.22 -12.92 -15.34
N GLY A 99 7.43 -12.49 -14.35
CA GLY A 99 7.90 -11.72 -13.20
C GLY A 99 8.78 -10.56 -13.62
N HIS A 100 9.92 -10.37 -12.95
CA HIS A 100 10.92 -9.36 -13.31
C HIS A 100 12.08 -9.94 -14.14
N GLY A 101 11.80 -10.98 -14.94
CA GLY A 101 12.78 -11.70 -15.75
C GLY A 101 13.21 -11.00 -17.03
N LYS A 102 13.82 -11.76 -17.96
CA LYS A 102 14.40 -11.22 -19.22
C LYS A 102 13.38 -10.48 -20.09
N ALA A 103 12.18 -11.06 -20.26
CA ALA A 103 11.12 -10.46 -21.07
C ALA A 103 10.66 -9.11 -20.48
N PHE A 104 10.39 -9.08 -19.16
CA PHE A 104 10.05 -7.86 -18.43
C PHE A 104 11.15 -6.80 -18.58
N LYS A 105 12.41 -7.17 -18.32
CA LYS A 105 13.55 -6.24 -18.38
C LYS A 105 13.69 -5.61 -19.76
N ARG A 106 13.57 -6.40 -20.82
CA ARG A 106 13.67 -5.91 -22.21
C ARG A 106 12.65 -4.80 -22.47
N VAL A 107 11.40 -5.03 -22.08
CA VAL A 107 10.31 -4.07 -22.33
C VAL A 107 10.43 -2.86 -21.42
N ALA A 108 10.66 -3.05 -20.11
CA ALA A 108 10.81 -1.96 -19.16
C ALA A 108 11.95 -1.00 -19.55
N VAL A 109 13.12 -1.53 -19.91
CA VAL A 109 14.25 -0.72 -20.40
C VAL A 109 13.92 -0.08 -21.74
N GLY A 110 13.23 -0.79 -22.65
CA GLY A 110 12.80 -0.25 -23.94
C GLY A 110 11.83 0.93 -23.81
N LEU A 111 11.03 0.98 -22.75
CA LEU A 111 10.17 2.12 -22.42
C LEU A 111 10.95 3.28 -21.77
N GLY A 112 12.22 3.08 -21.40
CA GLY A 112 13.03 4.08 -20.69
C GLY A 112 12.93 4.00 -19.16
N LEU A 113 12.40 2.91 -18.59
CA LEU A 113 12.50 2.64 -17.15
C LEU A 113 13.90 2.13 -16.79
N ILE A 114 14.43 2.59 -15.67
CA ILE A 114 15.80 2.32 -15.23
C ILE A 114 15.85 1.70 -13.82
N GLY A 115 17.04 1.32 -13.38
CA GLY A 115 17.28 0.77 -12.04
C GLY A 115 16.97 -0.74 -11.92
N ARG A 116 16.68 -1.19 -10.70
CA ARG A 116 16.36 -2.59 -10.41
C ARG A 116 14.94 -2.90 -10.89
N MET A 117 14.71 -3.98 -11.65
CA MET A 117 13.38 -4.30 -12.22
C MET A 117 12.26 -4.47 -11.17
N THR A 118 12.62 -4.85 -9.93
CA THR A 118 11.68 -4.92 -8.79
C THR A 118 11.33 -3.55 -8.18
N ALA A 119 12.01 -2.48 -8.59
CA ALA A 119 11.90 -1.12 -8.07
C ALA A 119 12.40 -0.11 -9.13
N THR A 120 11.79 -0.13 -10.31
CA THR A 120 12.18 0.73 -11.44
C THR A 120 11.84 2.19 -11.15
N THR A 121 12.61 3.10 -11.73
CA THR A 121 12.31 4.54 -11.75
C THR A 121 12.22 5.02 -13.21
N PRO A 122 11.51 6.12 -13.50
CA PRO A 122 11.53 6.70 -14.84
C PRO A 122 12.92 7.31 -15.12
N GLY A 123 13.49 7.01 -16.29
CA GLY A 123 14.62 7.77 -16.84
C GLY A 123 14.14 8.88 -17.76
N ASP A 124 15.07 9.75 -18.21
CA ASP A 124 14.75 10.91 -19.04
C ASP A 124 14.03 10.54 -20.34
N ALA A 125 14.39 9.41 -20.95
CA ALA A 125 13.72 8.89 -22.14
C ALA A 125 12.23 8.59 -21.89
N PHE A 126 11.91 7.98 -20.73
CA PHE A 126 10.53 7.73 -20.34
C PHE A 126 9.78 9.04 -20.09
N LEU A 127 10.39 9.97 -19.35
CA LEU A 127 9.79 11.26 -19.02
C LEU A 127 9.46 12.08 -20.28
N SER A 128 10.40 12.15 -21.23
CA SER A 128 10.20 12.82 -22.52
C SER A 128 9.07 12.18 -23.34
N THR A 129 9.04 10.85 -23.38
CA THR A 129 8.02 10.10 -24.15
C THR A 129 6.63 10.22 -23.53
N VAL A 130 6.53 10.23 -22.20
CA VAL A 130 5.23 10.25 -21.50
C VAL A 130 4.65 11.65 -21.37
N ALA A 131 5.46 12.70 -21.41
CA ALA A 131 5.01 14.09 -21.31
C ALA A 131 3.83 14.45 -22.26
N PRO A 132 3.89 14.18 -23.58
CA PRO A 132 2.75 14.46 -24.46
C PRO A 132 1.51 13.61 -24.15
N ILE A 133 1.69 12.37 -23.65
CA ILE A 133 0.58 11.51 -23.22
C ILE A 133 -0.12 12.11 -21.99
N LEU A 134 0.65 12.60 -21.02
CA LEU A 134 0.12 13.27 -19.82
C LEU A 134 -0.59 14.57 -20.18
N ALA A 135 -0.02 15.37 -21.07
CA ALA A 135 -0.64 16.61 -21.55
C ALA A 135 -2.00 16.32 -22.20
N ALA A 136 -2.10 15.27 -23.02
CA ALA A 136 -3.36 14.85 -23.63
C ALA A 136 -4.38 14.24 -22.63
N ALA A 137 -3.89 13.57 -21.58
CA ALA A 137 -4.76 13.02 -20.54
C ALA A 137 -5.37 14.12 -19.64
N GLY A 138 -4.77 15.31 -19.61
CA GLY A 138 -5.20 16.45 -18.80
C GLY A 138 -4.71 16.37 -17.34
N PRO A 139 -5.15 17.31 -16.48
CA PRO A 139 -4.81 17.32 -15.06
C PRO A 139 -5.20 16.01 -14.39
N LEU A 140 -4.32 15.49 -13.53
CA LEU A 140 -4.59 14.29 -12.75
C LEU A 140 -5.65 14.61 -11.66
N PRO A 141 -6.84 13.99 -11.68
CA PRO A 141 -7.88 14.20 -10.66
C PRO A 141 -7.58 13.38 -9.39
N HIS A 142 -6.36 13.49 -8.87
CA HIS A 142 -5.88 12.78 -7.68
C HIS A 142 -4.95 13.69 -6.86
N ALA A 143 -5.00 13.53 -5.55
CA ALA A 143 -4.01 14.04 -4.62
C ALA A 143 -3.58 12.92 -3.69
N ARG A 144 -2.37 13.01 -3.13
CA ARG A 144 -1.84 12.01 -2.21
C ARG A 144 -2.82 11.79 -1.05
N LEU A 145 -3.21 10.54 -0.83
CA LEU A 145 -3.96 10.14 0.36
C LEU A 145 -3.01 10.08 1.56
N ASP A 146 -3.30 10.84 2.61
CA ASP A 146 -2.60 10.69 3.90
C ASP A 146 -3.14 9.46 4.65
N THR A 147 -2.24 8.52 4.95
CA THR A 147 -2.56 7.27 5.65
C THR A 147 -2.27 7.31 7.14
N GLY A 148 -1.70 8.42 7.64
CA GLY A 148 -1.48 8.67 9.07
C GLY A 148 -2.65 9.33 9.79
N GLY A 149 -3.62 9.86 9.05
CA GLY A 149 -4.77 10.59 9.58
C GLY A 149 -5.86 9.72 10.21
N GLU A 150 -6.91 10.39 10.72
CA GLU A 150 -8.10 9.72 11.24
C GLU A 150 -8.90 9.07 10.10
N THR A 151 -9.49 7.91 10.38
CA THR A 151 -10.34 7.17 9.44
C THR A 151 -11.54 6.58 10.19
N THR A 152 -12.54 6.09 9.47
CA THR A 152 -13.66 5.35 10.05
C THR A 152 -13.28 3.98 10.63
N ARG A 153 -12.00 3.59 10.52
CA ARG A 153 -11.49 2.38 11.15
C ARG A 153 -11.66 2.49 12.67
N PRO A 154 -12.18 1.45 13.35
CA PRO A 154 -12.20 1.41 14.80
C PRO A 154 -10.81 1.70 15.36
N LYS A 155 -10.71 2.63 16.30
CA LYS A 155 -9.45 2.91 17.00
C LYS A 155 -8.90 1.60 17.51
N LYS A 156 -7.60 1.36 17.27
CA LYS A 156 -6.94 0.16 17.77
C LYS A 156 -7.14 0.14 19.28
N GLN A 157 -7.89 -0.83 19.78
CA GLN A 157 -7.97 -1.06 21.21
C GLN A 157 -6.57 -1.43 21.68
N ALA A 158 -5.96 -0.57 22.50
CA ALA A 158 -4.72 -0.92 23.16
C ALA A 158 -5.01 -2.10 24.09
N THR A 159 -4.06 -3.03 24.20
CA THR A 159 -4.07 -4.04 25.25
C THR A 159 -4.03 -3.30 26.59
N ARG A 160 -5.17 -3.25 27.30
CA ARG A 160 -5.34 -2.62 28.62
C ARG A 160 -4.67 -3.47 29.72
N LEU A 161 -3.44 -3.92 29.49
CA LEU A 161 -2.69 -4.69 30.46
C LEU A 161 -2.15 -3.74 31.53
N LEU A 162 -2.41 -4.08 32.78
CA LEU A 162 -1.98 -3.36 33.96
C LEU A 162 -0.58 -3.81 34.34
N LYS A 163 0.28 -2.86 34.68
CA LYS A 163 1.66 -3.14 35.11
C LYS A 163 1.63 -3.64 36.56
N CYS A 164 2.33 -4.75 36.79
CA CYS A 164 2.71 -5.22 38.11
C CYS A 164 4.23 -5.08 38.23
N GLU A 165 4.72 -4.68 39.40
CA GLU A 165 6.14 -4.46 39.68
C GLU A 165 6.52 -5.06 41.04
N CYS A 166 7.63 -5.80 41.08
CA CYS A 166 8.18 -6.31 42.33
C CYS A 166 8.82 -5.18 43.13
N GLY A 167 8.40 -4.99 44.38
CA GLY A 167 8.95 -3.96 45.27
C GLY A 167 10.42 -4.17 45.64
N THR A 168 10.96 -5.38 45.51
CA THR A 168 12.34 -5.72 45.90
C THR A 168 13.35 -5.55 44.75
N CYS A 169 13.03 -6.04 43.56
CA CYS A 169 13.98 -6.06 42.43
C CYS A 169 13.53 -5.29 41.19
N GLY A 170 12.35 -4.67 41.21
CA GLY A 170 11.82 -3.92 40.07
C GLY A 170 11.43 -4.78 38.86
N TYR A 171 11.39 -6.11 38.98
CA TYR A 171 10.88 -6.98 37.92
C TYR A 171 9.44 -6.57 37.56
N THR A 172 9.13 -6.45 36.26
CA THR A 172 7.81 -6.00 35.81
C THR A 172 7.10 -7.06 34.99
N VAL A 173 5.81 -7.25 35.24
CA VAL A 173 4.88 -8.06 34.44
C VAL A 173 3.70 -7.20 34.02
N ARG A 174 3.07 -7.52 32.90
CA ARG A 174 1.81 -6.89 32.47
C ARG A 174 0.73 -7.96 32.39
N THR A 175 -0.37 -7.78 33.10
CA THR A 175 -1.50 -8.74 33.13
C THR A 175 -2.84 -8.04 32.92
N ALA A 176 -3.87 -8.80 32.52
CA ALA A 176 -5.20 -8.25 32.32
C ALA A 176 -5.88 -7.99 33.68
N ARG A 177 -6.70 -6.93 33.75
CA ARG A 177 -7.54 -6.58 34.93
C ARG A 177 -8.25 -7.80 35.52
N LYS A 178 -8.88 -8.62 34.68
CA LYS A 178 -9.54 -9.87 35.06
C LYS A 178 -8.68 -10.72 36.00
N TRP A 179 -7.40 -10.90 35.68
CA TRP A 179 -6.52 -11.77 36.48
C TRP A 179 -6.16 -11.16 37.83
N LEU A 180 -6.01 -9.83 37.90
CA LEU A 180 -5.80 -9.15 39.18
C LEU A 180 -7.03 -9.27 40.08
N GLU A 181 -8.23 -9.15 39.50
CA GLU A 181 -9.49 -9.27 40.25
C GLU A 181 -9.77 -10.71 40.70
N THR A 182 -9.51 -11.71 39.84
CA THR A 182 -9.88 -13.11 40.15
C THR A 182 -8.79 -13.90 40.87
N ALA A 183 -7.51 -13.55 40.65
CA ALA A 183 -6.37 -14.35 41.11
C ALA A 183 -5.33 -13.52 41.90
N GLY A 184 -5.48 -12.19 41.96
CA GLY A 184 -4.53 -11.30 42.63
C GLY A 184 -3.28 -11.01 41.81
N ALA A 185 -2.36 -10.26 42.42
CA ALA A 185 -1.12 -9.86 41.77
C ALA A 185 -0.15 -11.06 41.62
N PRO A 186 0.55 -11.17 40.47
CA PRO A 186 1.50 -12.25 40.23
C PRO A 186 2.63 -12.24 41.26
N LEU A 187 3.26 -13.40 41.46
CA LEU A 187 4.47 -13.52 42.28
C LEU A 187 5.70 -13.15 41.45
N CYS A 188 6.67 -12.49 42.08
CA CYS A 188 7.98 -12.28 41.51
C CYS A 188 8.68 -13.64 41.31
N PRO A 189 9.30 -13.90 40.15
CA PRO A 189 9.98 -15.18 39.89
C PRO A 189 11.30 -15.33 40.65
N VAL A 190 11.79 -14.26 41.29
CA VAL A 190 12.99 -14.31 42.13
C VAL A 190 12.59 -14.86 43.50
N GLU A 191 13.33 -15.87 43.95
CA GLU A 191 13.08 -16.54 45.22
C GLU A 191 13.08 -15.53 46.39
N GLY A 192 12.09 -15.64 47.26
CA GLY A 192 11.93 -14.77 48.44
C GLY A 192 11.31 -13.39 48.17
N HIS A 193 10.99 -13.00 46.93
CA HIS A 193 10.49 -11.65 46.63
C HIS A 193 8.96 -11.48 46.71
N GLY A 194 8.18 -12.58 46.74
CA GLY A 194 6.74 -12.52 47.05
C GLY A 194 5.85 -11.89 45.96
N SER A 195 4.69 -11.38 46.37
CA SER A 195 3.66 -10.80 45.46
C SER A 195 4.05 -9.42 44.95
N MET A 196 3.76 -9.15 43.68
CA MET A 196 4.08 -7.89 43.01
C MET A 196 3.01 -6.82 43.28
N HIS A 197 3.36 -5.54 43.14
CA HIS A 197 2.46 -4.41 43.32
C HIS A 197 1.88 -3.94 41.98
N HIS A 198 0.63 -3.49 41.97
CA HIS A 198 0.02 -2.81 40.83
C HIS A 198 -0.76 -1.58 41.30
N ASP A 199 -1.00 -0.64 40.40
CA ASP A 199 -1.85 0.52 40.70
C ASP A 199 -3.28 0.07 41.05
N PRO A 200 -4.01 0.84 41.88
CA PRO A 200 -5.40 0.55 42.20
C PRO A 200 -6.23 0.34 40.94
N LEU A 201 -7.12 -0.66 40.99
CA LEU A 201 -8.07 -0.89 39.93
C LEU A 201 -9.14 0.21 39.99
N ASP A 202 -9.17 1.13 39.02
CA ASP A 202 -10.26 2.10 38.93
C ASP A 202 -11.59 1.35 38.91
N THR A 203 -12.56 1.84 39.70
CA THR A 203 -13.96 1.38 39.62
C THR A 203 -14.52 1.86 38.30
N ASP A 204 -15.16 0.96 37.55
CA ASP A 204 -15.61 1.25 36.19
C ASP A 204 -16.46 2.54 36.16
N GLY A 205 -15.88 3.61 35.60
CA GLY A 205 -16.65 4.72 35.09
C GLY A 205 -17.48 4.20 33.94
N ASP A 206 -18.78 4.09 34.19
CA ASP A 206 -19.88 3.88 33.25
C ASP A 206 -19.50 4.23 31.80
N ASP A 207 -19.13 3.21 31.02
CA ASP A 207 -18.90 3.31 29.58
C ASP A 207 -20.25 3.22 28.83
N SER A 208 -21.34 3.72 29.45
CA SER A 208 -22.54 4.10 28.70
C SER A 208 -22.22 5.38 27.92
N LYS A 209 -21.78 5.19 26.67
CA LYS A 209 -21.87 6.26 25.67
C LYS A 209 -23.12 6.06 24.81
N PRO A 210 -23.88 7.14 24.55
CA PRO A 210 -25.06 7.13 23.69
C PRO A 210 -24.73 6.82 22.23
#